data_AF-A0A7X1ME51-F1
#
_entry.id   AF-A0A7X1ME51-F1
#
_cell.length_a   1.000
_cell.length_b   1.000
_cell.length_c   1.000
_cell.angle_alpha   90.00
_cell.angle_beta   90.00
_cell.angle_gamma   90.00
#
_symmetry.space_group_name_H-M   'P 1'
#
loop_
_entity.id
_entity.type
_entity.pdbx_description
1 polymer ?
#
loop_
_entity_poly.entity_id
_entity_poly.type
_entity_poly.pdbx_seq_one_letter_code
_entity_poly.pdbx_strand_id
1 'polypeptide(L)'
;MIEREAAVQAVEDQLERDYQQWRAAGTDAMRMAVLDVKEHELVWIVSWTSEEFVRTRNPEFMLAGNGPYLVDRVDGGLHRIGVVSAVTGEWEADYRARIRGLLVRTAVDDLHDALCEVAAARGRMHAVRTLRQRLPVLSPAEAIEYVSALLDGDVPARLVAVATKELVEPLNPVLAVETILSGAAIRAGQRPQG
;
A
#
# COMPACT_ATOMS: atom_id res chain seq x y z
N MET A 1 0.82 -3.54 20.68
CA MET A 1 -0.02 -3.71 19.49
C MET A 1 -1.34 -3.00 19.79
N ILE A 2 -1.94 -2.33 18.82
CA ILE A 2 -3.22 -1.63 18.99
C ILE A 2 -4.32 -2.68 19.12
N GLU A 3 -5.15 -2.53 20.15
CA GLU A 3 -6.30 -3.39 20.41
C GLU A 3 -7.46 -3.06 19.45
N ARG A 4 -8.37 -4.02 19.29
CA ARG A 4 -9.54 -3.88 18.40
C ARG A 4 -10.36 -2.64 18.74
N GLU A 5 -10.60 -2.39 20.02
CA GLU A 5 -11.42 -1.27 20.52
C GLU A 5 -10.77 0.07 20.21
N ALA A 6 -9.43 0.16 20.32
CA ALA A 6 -8.70 1.37 19.97
C ALA A 6 -8.74 1.66 18.47
N ALA A 7 -8.72 0.60 17.63
CA ALA A 7 -8.90 0.74 16.20
C ALA A 7 -10.31 1.21 15.81
N VAL A 8 -11.35 0.68 16.49
CA VAL A 8 -12.73 1.15 16.33
C VAL A 8 -12.83 2.63 16.67
N GLN A 9 -12.33 3.03 17.85
CA GLN A 9 -12.40 4.42 18.29
C GLN A 9 -11.70 5.38 17.32
N ALA A 10 -10.52 5.01 16.80
CA ALA A 10 -9.81 5.84 15.83
C ALA A 10 -10.63 6.08 14.55
N VAL A 11 -11.38 5.08 14.10
CA VAL A 11 -12.26 5.20 12.93
C VAL A 11 -13.52 5.98 13.26
N GLU A 12 -14.16 5.75 14.40
CA GLU A 12 -15.32 6.54 14.84
C GLU A 12 -14.99 8.04 14.95
N ASP A 13 -13.82 8.36 15.52
CA ASP A 13 -13.33 9.75 15.59
C ASP A 13 -13.15 10.37 14.20
N GLN A 14 -12.67 9.59 13.22
CA GLN A 14 -12.51 10.07 11.85
C GLN A 14 -13.87 10.25 11.16
N LEU A 15 -14.79 9.31 11.32
CA LEU A 15 -16.13 9.39 10.77
C LEU A 15 -16.89 10.61 11.31
N GLU A 16 -16.71 10.94 12.60
CA GLU A 16 -17.28 12.15 13.18
C GLU A 16 -16.67 13.42 12.58
N ARG A 17 -15.34 13.46 12.33
CA ARG A 17 -14.70 14.60 11.66
C ARG A 17 -15.26 14.81 10.24
N ASP A 18 -15.39 13.74 9.48
CA ASP A 18 -15.94 13.76 8.12
C ASP A 18 -17.39 14.25 8.13
N TYR A 19 -18.20 13.75 9.07
CA TYR A 19 -19.59 14.19 9.27
C TYR A 19 -19.67 15.70 9.54
N GLN A 20 -18.87 16.22 10.47
CA GLN A 20 -18.84 17.65 10.79
C GLN A 20 -18.40 18.49 9.59
N GLN A 21 -17.43 18.02 8.80
CA GLN A 21 -16.97 18.71 7.60
C GLN A 21 -18.07 18.80 6.53
N TRP A 22 -18.79 17.72 6.27
CA TRP A 22 -19.91 17.73 5.30
C TRP A 22 -21.09 18.58 5.76
N ARG A 23 -21.38 18.56 7.07
CA ARG A 23 -22.38 19.45 7.69
C ARG A 23 -22.01 20.92 7.49
N ALA A 24 -20.76 21.28 7.72
CA ALA A 24 -20.28 22.65 7.51
C ALA A 24 -20.33 23.06 6.04
N ALA A 25 -20.15 22.12 5.11
CA ALA A 25 -20.25 22.36 3.67
C ALA A 25 -21.69 22.44 3.14
N GLY A 26 -22.71 22.31 4.01
CA GLY A 26 -24.12 22.36 3.61
C GLY A 26 -24.59 21.16 2.78
N THR A 27 -23.83 20.06 2.81
CA THR A 27 -24.24 18.79 2.20
C THR A 27 -25.21 18.06 3.13
N ASP A 28 -26.12 17.25 2.58
CA ASP A 28 -26.98 16.38 3.38
C ASP A 28 -26.12 15.29 4.05
N ALA A 29 -25.52 15.66 5.18
CA ALA A 29 -24.56 14.83 5.86
C ALA A 29 -25.29 13.75 6.65
N MET A 30 -25.03 12.49 6.31
CA MET A 30 -25.50 11.34 7.07
C MET A 30 -24.48 10.98 8.14
N ARG A 31 -24.97 10.57 9.32
CA ARG A 31 -24.12 9.96 10.33
C ARG A 31 -23.65 8.60 9.87
N MET A 32 -22.37 8.32 10.13
CA MET A 32 -21.70 7.09 9.75
C MET A 32 -21.37 6.28 11.01
N ALA A 33 -21.35 4.96 10.88
CA ALA A 33 -21.06 4.04 11.96
C ALA A 33 -20.17 2.90 11.47
N VAL A 34 -19.37 2.36 12.38
CA VAL A 34 -18.60 1.13 12.15
C VAL A 34 -19.57 -0.04 11.99
N LEU A 35 -19.40 -0.80 10.93
CA LEU A 35 -20.21 -1.97 10.58
C LEU A 35 -19.55 -3.27 11.06
N ASP A 36 -18.25 -3.43 10.79
CA ASP A 36 -17.51 -4.64 11.09
C ASP A 36 -16.01 -4.35 11.24
N VAL A 37 -15.32 -5.19 12.00
CA VAL A 37 -13.87 -5.12 12.19
C VAL A 37 -13.27 -6.49 12.00
N LYS A 38 -12.40 -6.60 11.01
CA LYS A 38 -11.66 -7.82 10.71
C LYS A 38 -10.20 -7.67 11.11
N GLU A 39 -9.69 -8.67 11.81
CA GLU A 39 -8.26 -8.77 12.11
C GLU A 39 -7.49 -9.15 10.84
N HIS A 40 -6.41 -8.41 10.58
CA HIS A 40 -5.40 -8.77 9.59
C HIS A 40 -4.01 -8.79 10.26
N GLU A 41 -3.03 -9.45 9.65
CA GLU A 41 -1.69 -9.54 10.22
C GLU A 41 -0.99 -8.17 10.34
N LEU A 42 -1.30 -7.25 9.42
CA LEU A 42 -0.74 -5.89 9.42
C LEU A 42 -1.62 -4.88 10.17
N VAL A 43 -2.93 -4.97 9.99
CA VAL A 43 -3.88 -3.88 10.30
C VAL A 43 -5.17 -4.43 10.92
N TRP A 44 -5.95 -3.56 11.53
CA TRP A 44 -7.39 -3.78 11.68
C TRP A 44 -8.09 -3.22 10.44
N ILE A 45 -8.89 -4.05 9.77
CA ILE A 45 -9.72 -3.63 8.64
C ILE A 45 -11.08 -3.25 9.18
N VAL A 46 -11.45 -1.97 9.11
CA VAL A 46 -12.68 -1.43 9.69
C VAL A 46 -13.63 -1.02 8.59
N SER A 47 -14.71 -1.78 8.44
CA SER A 47 -15.81 -1.49 7.53
C SER A 47 -16.79 -0.53 8.19
N TRP A 48 -17.34 0.40 7.41
CA TRP A 48 -18.25 1.42 7.91
C TRP A 48 -19.38 1.68 6.90
N THR A 49 -20.49 2.22 7.38
CA THR A 49 -21.67 2.55 6.58
C THR A 49 -22.48 3.63 7.29
N SER A 50 -23.69 3.95 6.81
CA SER A 50 -24.56 4.88 7.53
C SER A 50 -25.14 4.27 8.80
N GLU A 51 -25.30 5.10 9.84
CA GLU A 51 -25.97 4.71 11.09
C GLU A 51 -27.42 4.27 10.83
N GLU A 52 -28.07 4.91 9.85
CA GLU A 52 -29.44 4.59 9.48
C GLU A 52 -29.59 3.22 8.83
N PHE A 53 -28.64 2.80 7.99
CA PHE A 53 -28.60 1.45 7.45
C PHE A 53 -28.39 0.41 8.55
N VAL A 54 -27.48 0.66 9.50
CA VAL A 54 -27.24 -0.26 10.63
C VAL A 54 -28.53 -0.50 11.41
N ARG A 55 -29.29 0.57 11.67
CA ARG A 55 -30.54 0.53 12.43
C ARG A 55 -31.70 -0.10 11.67
N THR A 56 -31.90 0.29 10.41
CA THR A 56 -33.14 -0.02 9.65
C THR A 56 -32.97 -1.19 8.69
N ARG A 57 -31.73 -1.49 8.28
CA ARG A 57 -31.40 -2.38 7.17
C ARG A 57 -32.04 -1.98 5.84
N ASN A 58 -32.54 -0.75 5.70
CA ASN A 58 -33.08 -0.25 4.42
C ASN A 58 -31.92 0.01 3.43
N PRO A 59 -31.86 -0.69 2.29
CA PRO A 59 -30.78 -0.54 1.31
C PRO A 59 -30.60 0.87 0.75
N GLU A 60 -31.61 1.74 0.80
CA GLU A 60 -31.50 3.13 0.35
C GLU A 60 -30.44 3.93 1.14
N PHE A 61 -30.16 3.52 2.38
CA PHE A 61 -29.14 4.15 3.21
C PHE A 61 -27.79 3.42 3.16
N MET A 62 -27.67 2.38 2.34
CA MET A 62 -26.42 1.65 2.18
C MET A 62 -25.41 2.50 1.39
N LEU A 63 -24.29 2.84 2.02
CA LEU A 63 -23.20 3.53 1.35
C LEU A 63 -22.32 2.51 0.60
N ALA A 64 -22.72 2.17 -0.63
CA ALA A 64 -21.99 1.27 -1.49
C ALA A 64 -20.76 1.94 -2.13
N GLY A 65 -19.67 1.19 -2.29
CA GLY A 65 -18.46 1.63 -2.98
C GLY A 65 -17.40 2.31 -2.10
N ASN A 66 -17.72 2.62 -0.84
CA ASN A 66 -16.74 3.07 0.12
C ASN A 66 -15.82 1.90 0.51
N GLY A 67 -14.51 2.12 0.44
CA GLY A 67 -13.55 1.15 0.96
C GLY A 67 -13.33 1.31 2.46
N PRO A 68 -12.81 0.27 3.13
CA PRO A 68 -12.61 0.27 4.57
C PRO A 68 -11.47 1.20 4.98
N TYR A 69 -11.46 1.54 6.26
CA TYR A 69 -10.29 2.08 6.92
C TYR A 69 -9.34 0.95 7.32
N LEU A 70 -8.05 1.23 7.28
CA LEU A 70 -6.99 0.37 7.82
C LEU A 70 -6.35 1.09 9.00
N VAL A 71 -6.31 0.42 10.15
CA VAL A 71 -5.60 0.92 11.34
C VAL A 71 -4.36 0.07 11.58
N ASP A 72 -3.19 0.68 11.55
CA ASP A 72 -1.92 -0.02 11.77
C ASP A 72 -1.88 -0.63 13.19
N ARG A 73 -1.60 -1.94 13.27
CA ARG A 73 -1.57 -2.65 14.57
C ARG A 73 -0.36 -2.30 15.43
N VAL A 74 0.69 -1.71 14.87
CA VAL A 74 1.91 -1.37 15.58
C VAL A 74 1.82 0.06 16.12
N ASP A 75 1.49 1.03 15.26
CA ASP A 75 1.57 2.46 15.61
C ASP A 75 0.23 3.21 15.60
N GLY A 76 -0.86 2.54 15.22
CA GLY A 76 -2.20 3.11 15.18
C GLY A 76 -2.47 4.03 13.99
N GLY A 77 -1.56 4.13 13.02
CA GLY A 77 -1.76 4.93 11.81
C GLY A 77 -3.09 4.61 11.12
N LEU A 78 -3.82 5.65 10.75
CA LEU A 78 -5.11 5.55 10.07
C LEU A 78 -4.93 5.79 8.57
N HIS A 79 -5.39 4.81 7.80
CA HIS A 79 -5.29 4.79 6.34
C HIS A 79 -6.63 4.41 5.71
N ARG A 80 -6.77 4.71 4.42
CA ARG A 80 -7.94 4.38 3.62
C ARG A 80 -7.52 3.65 2.35
N ILE A 81 -8.32 2.67 1.95
CA ILE A 81 -8.20 2.00 0.65
C ILE A 81 -9.53 2.06 -0.07
N GLY A 82 -9.51 1.93 -1.40
CA GLY A 82 -10.72 1.77 -2.20
C GLY A 82 -11.31 0.36 -2.07
N VAL A 83 -12.62 0.22 -2.36
CA VAL A 83 -13.32 -1.08 -2.31
C VAL A 83 -12.69 -2.14 -3.23
N VAL A 84 -12.20 -1.73 -4.41
CA VAL A 84 -11.54 -2.64 -5.35
C VAL A 84 -10.27 -3.21 -4.71
N SER A 85 -9.43 -2.34 -4.16
CA SER A 85 -8.19 -2.73 -3.48
C SER A 85 -8.46 -3.66 -2.29
N ALA A 86 -9.51 -3.39 -1.51
CA ALA A 86 -9.92 -4.22 -0.39
C ALA A 86 -10.34 -5.64 -0.81
N VAL A 87 -11.01 -5.77 -1.96
CA VAL A 87 -11.47 -7.05 -2.51
C VAL A 87 -10.34 -7.84 -3.15
N THR A 88 -9.44 -7.17 -3.88
CA THR A 88 -8.31 -7.83 -4.56
C THR A 88 -7.14 -8.14 -3.63
N GLY A 89 -7.02 -7.44 -2.51
CA GLY A 89 -5.89 -7.56 -1.57
C GLY A 89 -4.63 -6.81 -2.03
N GLU A 90 -4.67 -6.10 -3.16
CA GLU A 90 -3.51 -5.44 -3.76
C GLU A 90 -2.95 -4.29 -2.89
N TRP A 91 -3.75 -3.77 -1.96
CA TRP A 91 -3.30 -2.78 -0.97
C TRP A 91 -2.12 -3.28 -0.13
N GLU A 92 -1.98 -4.59 0.09
CA GLU A 92 -1.01 -5.12 1.05
C GLU A 92 0.45 -4.87 0.64
N ALA A 93 0.77 -5.05 -0.65
CA ALA A 93 2.11 -4.85 -1.16
C ALA A 93 2.52 -3.37 -0.99
N ASP A 94 1.60 -2.48 -1.35
CA ASP A 94 1.76 -1.05 -1.17
C ASP A 94 1.90 -0.66 0.31
N TYR A 95 1.07 -1.26 1.17
CA TYR A 95 1.12 -1.03 2.62
C TYR A 95 2.47 -1.43 3.21
N ARG A 96 2.95 -2.64 2.89
CA ARG A 96 4.25 -3.12 3.39
C ARG A 96 5.38 -2.22 2.89
N ALA A 97 5.42 -1.90 1.60
CA ALA A 97 6.51 -1.15 1.00
C ALA A 97 6.51 0.33 1.40
N ARG A 98 5.41 1.06 1.16
CA ARG A 98 5.38 2.52 1.33
C ARG A 98 5.02 2.95 2.74
N ILE A 99 4.04 2.28 3.35
CA ILE A 99 3.54 2.72 4.67
C ILE A 99 4.46 2.22 5.78
N ARG A 100 4.81 0.92 5.77
CA ARG A 100 5.69 0.33 6.79
C ARG A 100 7.17 0.38 6.46
N GLY A 101 7.55 0.71 5.23
CA GLY A 101 8.95 0.68 4.81
C GLY A 101 9.58 -0.71 4.87
N LEU A 102 8.77 -1.77 4.83
CA LEU A 102 9.25 -3.15 4.82
C LEU A 102 9.81 -3.45 3.43
N LEU A 103 10.91 -4.20 3.41
CA LEU A 103 11.46 -4.76 2.18
C LEU A 103 10.45 -5.73 1.58
N VAL A 104 9.78 -5.29 0.52
CA VAL A 104 8.94 -6.12 -0.35
C VAL A 104 9.79 -6.50 -1.55
N ARG A 105 9.88 -7.80 -1.86
CA ARG A 105 10.53 -8.28 -3.08
C ARG A 105 9.87 -7.60 -4.29
N THR A 106 10.71 -6.97 -5.10
CA THR A 106 10.31 -6.21 -6.28
C THR A 106 10.50 -7.03 -7.55
N ALA A 107 9.87 -6.59 -8.64
CA ALA A 107 10.12 -7.17 -9.96
C ALA A 107 11.60 -7.06 -10.41
N VAL A 108 12.36 -6.12 -9.83
CA VAL A 108 13.81 -6.00 -10.05
C VAL A 108 14.57 -7.10 -9.31
N ASP A 109 14.15 -7.46 -8.09
CA ASP A 109 14.74 -8.59 -7.35
C ASP A 109 14.50 -9.91 -8.10
N ASP A 110 13.29 -10.12 -8.62
CA ASP A 110 12.97 -11.30 -9.43
C ASP A 110 13.76 -11.34 -10.75
N LEU A 111 14.03 -10.17 -11.35
CA LEU A 111 14.94 -10.06 -12.49
C LEU A 111 16.36 -10.48 -12.08
N HIS A 112 16.88 -9.99 -10.96
CA HIS A 112 18.23 -10.31 -10.49
C HIS A 112 18.40 -11.80 -10.26
N ASP A 113 17.46 -12.44 -9.55
CA ASP A 113 17.49 -13.88 -9.30
C ASP A 113 17.50 -14.68 -10.61
N ALA A 114 16.62 -14.33 -11.55
CA ALA A 114 16.55 -14.99 -12.86
C ALA A 114 17.84 -14.82 -13.69
N LEU A 115 18.51 -13.66 -13.62
CA LEU A 115 19.77 -13.43 -14.33
C LEU A 115 20.92 -14.21 -13.71
N CYS A 116 20.98 -14.27 -12.38
CA CYS A 116 21.97 -15.08 -11.64
C CYS A 116 21.82 -16.56 -11.98
N GLU A 117 20.59 -17.09 -12.01
CA GLU A 117 20.31 -18.47 -12.41
C GLU A 117 20.77 -18.77 -13.85
N VAL A 118 20.41 -17.90 -14.81
CA VAL A 118 20.82 -18.07 -16.22
C VAL A 118 22.34 -17.99 -16.36
N ALA A 119 23.00 -17.07 -15.64
CA ALA A 119 24.44 -16.94 -15.67
C ALA A 119 25.13 -18.20 -15.12
N ALA A 120 24.61 -18.78 -14.03
CA ALA A 120 25.13 -20.02 -13.47
C ALA A 120 24.93 -21.22 -14.43
N ALA A 121 23.79 -21.32 -15.11
CA ALA A 121 23.46 -22.45 -15.97
C ALA A 121 24.08 -22.37 -17.38
N ARG A 122 24.16 -21.16 -17.96
CA ARG A 122 24.48 -20.96 -19.40
C ARG A 122 25.55 -19.90 -19.64
N GLY A 123 26.08 -19.29 -18.59
CA GLY A 123 27.13 -18.29 -18.65
C GLY A 123 26.61 -16.86 -18.86
N ARG A 124 27.50 -15.90 -18.59
CA ARG A 124 27.23 -14.45 -18.57
C ARG A 124 26.53 -13.93 -19.83
N MET A 125 26.96 -14.35 -21.01
CA MET A 125 26.40 -13.83 -22.27
C MET A 125 24.94 -14.24 -22.49
N HIS A 126 24.52 -15.39 -21.96
CA HIS A 126 23.11 -15.78 -21.98
C HIS A 126 22.28 -14.90 -21.04
N ALA A 127 22.80 -14.58 -19.85
CA ALA A 127 22.14 -13.64 -18.94
C ALA A 127 22.02 -12.24 -19.55
N VAL A 128 23.05 -11.73 -20.23
CA VAL A 128 22.99 -10.45 -20.97
C VAL A 128 21.90 -10.49 -22.06
N ARG A 129 21.79 -11.60 -22.79
CA ARG A 129 20.75 -11.78 -23.79
C ARG A 129 19.36 -11.78 -23.16
N THR A 130 19.16 -12.51 -22.05
CA THR A 130 17.89 -12.55 -21.31
C THR A 130 17.52 -11.17 -20.76
N LEU A 131 18.48 -10.43 -20.19
CA LEU A 131 18.27 -9.06 -19.72
C LEU A 131 17.75 -8.17 -20.85
N ARG A 132 18.42 -8.19 -22.02
CA ARG A 132 18.01 -7.35 -23.16
C ARG A 132 16.68 -7.76 -23.78
N GLN A 133 16.27 -9.02 -23.64
CA GLN A 133 14.94 -9.44 -24.06
C GLN A 133 13.84 -8.87 -23.15
N ARG A 134 14.11 -8.76 -21.84
CA ARG A 134 13.17 -8.19 -20.86
C ARG A 134 13.23 -6.66 -20.79
N LEU A 135 14.42 -6.08 -20.98
CA LEU A 135 14.69 -4.64 -20.95
C LEU A 135 15.36 -4.19 -22.26
N PRO A 136 14.60 -4.07 -23.36
CA PRO A 136 15.13 -3.65 -24.66
C PRO A 136 15.69 -2.22 -24.66
N VAL A 137 15.28 -1.39 -23.69
CA VAL A 137 15.73 0.00 -23.52
C VAL A 137 17.23 0.09 -23.19
N LEU A 138 17.81 -0.94 -22.57
CA LEU A 138 19.23 -0.98 -22.25
C LEU A 138 20.06 -1.23 -23.53
N SER A 139 21.06 -0.39 -23.74
CA SER A 139 22.05 -0.60 -24.79
C SER A 139 22.86 -1.88 -24.54
N PRO A 140 23.53 -2.45 -25.57
CA PRO A 140 24.38 -3.61 -25.39
C PRO A 140 25.47 -3.41 -24.33
N ALA A 141 26.07 -2.22 -24.26
CA ALA A 141 27.10 -1.91 -23.28
C ALA A 141 26.52 -1.85 -21.86
N GLU A 142 25.38 -1.18 -21.68
CA GLU A 142 24.70 -1.09 -20.38
C GLU A 142 24.22 -2.46 -19.89
N ALA A 143 23.75 -3.33 -20.78
CA ALA A 143 23.34 -4.68 -20.40
C ALA A 143 24.53 -5.56 -19.97
N ILE A 144 25.69 -5.41 -20.62
CA ILE A 144 26.92 -6.10 -20.21
C ILE A 144 27.39 -5.58 -18.85
N GLU A 145 27.38 -4.27 -18.66
CA GLU A 145 27.73 -3.64 -17.38
C GLU A 145 26.78 -4.12 -16.27
N TYR A 146 25.47 -4.09 -16.51
CA TYR A 146 24.45 -4.54 -15.56
C TYR A 146 24.73 -5.96 -15.08
N VAL A 147 24.86 -6.92 -16.00
CA VAL A 147 25.02 -8.33 -15.63
C VAL A 147 26.38 -8.58 -15.00
N SER A 148 27.45 -7.91 -15.48
CA SER A 148 28.77 -8.08 -14.87
C SER A 148 28.77 -7.58 -13.44
N ALA A 149 28.25 -6.37 -13.21
CA ALA A 149 28.18 -5.75 -11.90
C ALA A 149 27.22 -6.50 -10.95
N LEU A 150 26.13 -7.06 -11.47
CA LEU A 150 25.23 -7.95 -10.71
C LEU A 150 25.96 -9.20 -10.19
N LEU A 151 26.74 -9.85 -11.06
CA LEU A 151 27.51 -11.04 -10.67
C LEU A 151 28.69 -10.71 -9.74
N ASP A 152 29.19 -9.48 -9.82
CA ASP A 152 30.23 -8.96 -8.93
C ASP A 152 29.64 -8.40 -7.60
N GLY A 153 28.31 -8.33 -7.47
CA GLY A 153 27.59 -8.08 -6.22
C GLY A 153 27.00 -6.68 -6.03
N ASP A 154 27.19 -5.75 -6.97
CA ASP A 154 26.62 -4.41 -6.89
C ASP A 154 26.29 -3.84 -8.27
N VAL A 155 25.00 -3.63 -8.56
CA VAL A 155 24.55 -3.08 -9.83
C VAL A 155 24.52 -1.55 -9.74
N PRO A 156 25.10 -0.82 -10.71
CA PRO A 156 25.07 0.63 -10.70
C PRO A 156 23.65 1.18 -10.57
N ALA A 157 23.43 2.06 -9.59
CA ALA A 157 22.11 2.61 -9.25
C ALA A 157 21.37 3.22 -10.46
N ARG A 158 22.09 3.84 -11.40
CA ARG A 158 21.52 4.39 -12.64
C ARG A 158 20.86 3.33 -13.52
N LEU A 159 21.39 2.12 -13.55
CA LEU A 159 20.86 1.00 -14.33
C LEU A 159 19.71 0.31 -13.58
N VAL A 160 19.81 0.21 -12.26
CA VAL A 160 18.69 -0.24 -11.39
C VAL A 160 17.50 0.70 -11.54
N ALA A 161 17.72 2.02 -11.63
CA ALA A 161 16.64 2.99 -11.84
C ALA A 161 15.92 2.78 -13.19
N VAL A 162 16.66 2.47 -14.26
CA VAL A 162 16.05 2.12 -15.56
C VAL A 162 15.24 0.83 -15.44
N ALA A 163 15.81 -0.22 -14.85
CA ALA A 163 15.09 -1.49 -14.65
C ALA A 163 13.83 -1.30 -13.78
N THR A 164 13.91 -0.50 -12.72
CA THR A 164 12.78 -0.17 -11.85
C THR A 164 11.69 0.54 -12.64
N LYS A 165 12.05 1.56 -13.43
CA LYS A 165 11.09 2.32 -14.24
C LYS A 165 10.35 1.44 -15.25
N GLU A 166 11.03 0.46 -15.83
CA GLU A 166 10.45 -0.40 -16.87
C GLU A 166 9.69 -1.62 -16.30
N LEU A 167 10.10 -2.15 -15.13
CA LEU A 167 9.53 -3.38 -14.56
C LEU A 167 8.55 -3.17 -13.43
N VAL A 168 8.67 -2.06 -12.70
CA VAL A 168 7.75 -1.75 -11.61
C VAL A 168 6.63 -0.93 -12.18
N GLU A 169 5.44 -1.55 -12.28
CA GLU A 169 4.24 -0.84 -12.73
C GLU A 169 4.02 0.39 -11.85
N PRO A 170 3.71 1.56 -12.45
CA PRO A 170 3.33 2.72 -11.69
C PRO A 170 2.17 2.38 -10.75
N LEU A 171 2.28 2.79 -9.49
CA LEU A 171 1.21 2.58 -8.51
C LEU A 171 -0.13 3.08 -9.07
N ASN A 172 -1.08 2.17 -9.20
CA ASN A 172 -2.44 2.53 -9.56
C ASN A 172 -3.08 3.31 -8.38
N PRO A 173 -3.47 4.58 -8.54
CA PRO A 173 -4.03 5.37 -7.45
C PRO A 173 -5.34 4.79 -6.90
N VAL A 174 -6.08 4.00 -7.70
CA VAL A 174 -7.30 3.31 -7.24
C VAL A 174 -6.98 2.17 -6.26
N LEU A 175 -5.79 1.57 -6.38
CA LEU A 175 -5.33 0.47 -5.54
C LEU A 175 -4.49 0.94 -4.34
N ALA A 176 -4.02 2.19 -4.40
CA ALA A 176 -3.11 2.77 -3.42
C ALA A 176 -3.73 2.91 -2.03
N VAL A 177 -2.89 2.72 -1.01
CA VAL A 177 -3.19 3.09 0.37
C VAL A 177 -2.98 4.59 0.56
N GLU A 178 -4.02 5.27 1.01
CA GLU A 178 -3.99 6.67 1.39
C GLU A 178 -3.79 6.80 2.90
N THR A 179 -2.83 7.64 3.34
CA THR A 179 -2.64 7.92 4.76
C THR A 179 -3.43 9.14 5.17
N ILE A 180 -4.32 8.97 6.15
CA ILE A 180 -5.13 10.05 6.73
C ILE A 180 -4.42 10.63 7.93
N LEU A 181 -3.96 9.75 8.83
CA LEU A 181 -3.21 10.14 10.02
C LEU A 181 -2.08 9.14 10.27
N SER A 182 -0.85 9.62 10.27
CA SER A 182 0.30 8.75 10.55
C SER A 182 0.41 8.43 12.05
N GLY A 183 0.91 7.25 12.41
CA GLY A 183 1.16 6.91 13.82
C GLY A 183 2.19 7.83 14.49
N ALA A 184 3.04 8.50 13.71
CA ALA A 184 3.90 9.59 14.20
C ALA A 184 3.07 10.81 14.65
N ALA A 185 2.08 11.23 13.87
CA ALA A 185 1.19 12.34 14.20
C ALA A 185 0.31 12.03 15.42
N ILE A 186 -0.20 10.80 15.53
CA ILE A 186 -0.99 10.34 16.69
C ILE A 186 -0.17 10.47 17.98
N ARG A 187 1.08 9.96 17.97
CA ARG A 187 1.97 10.04 19.13
C ARG A 187 2.38 11.47 19.47
N ALA A 188 2.53 12.35 18.48
CA ALA A 188 2.86 13.75 18.71
C ALA A 188 1.71 14.50 19.40
N GLY A 189 0.46 14.22 19.04
CA GLY A 189 -0.73 14.81 19.66
C GLY A 189 -1.01 14.33 21.10
N GLN A 190 -0.44 13.19 21.50
CA GLN A 190 -0.60 12.62 22.85
C GLN A 190 0.47 13.06 23.85
N ARG A 191 1.49 13.83 23.44
CA ARG A 191 2.46 14.38 24.40
C ARG A 191 1.81 15.50 25.20
N PRO A 192 1.76 15.42 26.55
CA PRO A 192 1.38 16.57 27.35
C PRO A 192 2.40 17.68 27.10
N GLN A 193 1.93 18.89 26.80
CA GLN A 193 2.78 20.07 26.84
C GLN A 193 3.30 20.18 28.28
N GLY A 194 4.62 20.01 28.45
CA GLY A 194 5.28 20.16 29.73
C GLY A 194 5.29 21.60 30.22
#